data_AF-A0A7S1VID0-F1
#
_entry.id   AF-A0A7S1VID0-F1
#
_cell.length_a   1.000
_cell.length_b   1.000
_cell.length_c   1.000
_cell.angle_alpha   90.00
_cell.angle_beta   90.00
_cell.angle_gamma   90.00
#
_symmetry.space_group_name_H-M   'P 1'
#
loop_
_entity.id
_entity.type
_entity.pdbx_description
1 polymer ?
#
loop_
_entity_poly.entity_id
_entity_poly.type
_entity_poly.pdbx_seq_one_letter_code
_entity_poly.pdbx_strand_id
1 'polypeptide(L)'
;MRVIGLISGGKDSLLSCTLCSVDHELVGFVHMEPKEGQKDNSFTNDSPHGTTDGPKGEGIHVVGADCEVDSVTFQSVGSSLLQQALPHLSSLPLIVAAMDDQAGELGALATLLGRARQAWQADAVVSGAVDSNHQRDAFEAAAASAGLLSLAPMWRWPPARVLWSCQLLGLRPIFVKVAGAGLPVHLLGRSIDYLGEPDQAMRDGWDCDADEQLAAAVRELPRDDEAAANAAVVTRTLDRAAARFGVHQAGEGGEFESFALSGPLYDRASLVVGTTHTVLVTDDDVAPVAALSVDSFSLGPPAASSAADILGKPKRNLSIPARPFYLGQPSHTATSAAAADAGTTPSAVLVDPSVIVTTLPGDVRVVTHIPVGDSKDLKAALAMGLEAAGAGADAAEVAFVSLWLPNMSAYGEVNQAYAPLFVESQARGAPWPARAAVQGVDGAGRLDLVLVPGARRNIHVQSVSNWAPASIGPYSQASLTDAADLVAGQIGLVPWTMALAGPTVDDEAVQAARNVARVLADGRQRGAPVGIVVCRTSEQALPHPLLQRIVSTIPGADMARVVQRHVARLPKGAAVELVAVASSTLNPLEVLTTLY
;
A
#
# COMPACT_ATOMS: atom_id res chain seq x y z
N MET A 1 16.00 7.63 6.81
CA MET A 1 16.27 6.33 7.47
C MET A 1 17.34 5.59 6.68
N ARG A 2 18.00 4.62 7.30
CA ARG A 2 18.86 3.65 6.62
C ARG A 2 18.00 2.47 6.17
N VAL A 3 17.94 2.21 4.87
CA VAL A 3 16.93 1.34 4.25
C VAL A 3 17.61 0.20 3.50
N ILE A 4 17.12 -1.03 3.72
CA ILE A 4 17.47 -2.22 2.94
C ILE A 4 16.56 -2.30 1.72
N GLY A 5 17.12 -2.53 0.52
CA GLY A 5 16.33 -2.79 -0.69
C GLY A 5 16.09 -4.28 -0.91
N LEU A 6 14.84 -4.74 -0.92
CA LEU A 6 14.50 -6.08 -1.41
C LEU A 6 14.52 -6.07 -2.95
N ILE A 7 15.54 -6.70 -3.55
CA ILE A 7 15.78 -6.68 -4.99
C ILE A 7 15.43 -8.03 -5.63
N SER A 8 14.72 -8.01 -6.75
CA SER A 8 14.42 -9.19 -7.58
C SER A 8 15.02 -9.11 -8.98
N GLY A 9 15.54 -7.94 -9.37
CA GLY A 9 15.95 -7.63 -10.74
C GLY A 9 14.81 -7.10 -11.60
N GLY A 10 13.55 -7.33 -11.21
CA GLY A 10 12.38 -6.81 -11.89
C GLY A 10 12.13 -5.31 -11.69
N LYS A 11 11.26 -4.77 -12.54
CA LYS A 11 10.91 -3.34 -12.59
C LYS A 11 10.46 -2.81 -11.23
N ASP A 12 9.66 -3.56 -10.49
CA ASP A 12 9.04 -3.06 -9.27
C ASP A 12 10.04 -2.96 -8.13
N SER A 13 10.90 -3.97 -8.00
CA SER A 13 11.96 -3.97 -6.99
C SER A 13 12.97 -2.84 -7.21
N LEU A 14 13.36 -2.59 -8.47
CA LEU A 14 14.30 -1.53 -8.78
C LEU A 14 13.66 -0.15 -8.67
N LEU A 15 12.41 0.00 -9.12
CA LEU A 15 11.67 1.27 -9.03
C LEU A 15 11.39 1.65 -7.58
N SER A 16 10.96 0.71 -6.72
CA SER A 16 10.72 0.99 -5.29
C SER A 16 12.00 1.42 -4.57
N CYS A 17 13.12 0.73 -4.81
CA CYS A 17 14.41 1.11 -4.27
C CYS A 17 14.85 2.50 -4.76
N THR A 18 14.59 2.80 -6.04
CA THR A 18 14.90 4.10 -6.66
C THR A 18 14.07 5.23 -6.05
N LEU A 19 12.78 5.02 -5.83
CA LEU A 19 11.91 5.99 -5.16
C LEU A 19 12.34 6.21 -3.71
N CYS A 20 12.69 5.15 -2.99
CA CYS A 20 13.15 5.28 -1.60
C CYS A 20 14.49 6.00 -1.48
N SER A 21 15.39 5.91 -2.47
CA SER A 21 16.71 6.57 -2.40
C SER A 21 16.63 8.10 -2.50
N VAL A 22 15.47 8.66 -2.85
CA VAL A 22 15.24 10.11 -2.90
C VAL A 22 15.27 10.73 -1.51
N ASP A 23 14.56 10.12 -0.55
CA ASP A 23 14.37 10.64 0.82
C ASP A 23 15.09 9.81 1.89
N HIS A 24 15.63 8.65 1.52
CA HIS A 24 16.27 7.72 2.43
C HIS A 24 17.63 7.24 1.92
N GLU A 25 18.47 6.79 2.85
CA GLU A 25 19.78 6.22 2.53
C GLU A 25 19.61 4.72 2.28
N LEU A 26 19.75 4.30 1.03
CA LEU A 26 19.77 2.88 0.67
C LEU A 26 21.14 2.29 1.03
N VAL A 27 21.19 1.36 1.97
CA VAL A 27 22.47 0.84 2.53
C VAL A 27 22.96 -0.47 1.90
N GLY A 28 22.09 -1.16 1.17
CA GLY A 28 22.39 -2.43 0.54
C GLY A 28 21.14 -3.16 0.05
N PHE A 29 21.35 -4.20 -0.74
CA PHE A 29 20.31 -5.03 -1.31
C PHE A 29 20.26 -6.42 -0.66
N VAL A 30 19.05 -6.95 -0.54
CA VAL A 30 18.82 -8.35 -0.17
C VAL A 30 18.03 -9.06 -1.26
N HIS A 31 18.38 -10.31 -1.53
CA HIS A 31 17.70 -11.15 -2.52
C HIS A 31 17.43 -12.54 -1.93
N MET A 32 16.22 -13.05 -2.16
CA MET A 32 15.85 -14.42 -1.85
C MET A 32 16.02 -15.27 -3.11
N GLU A 33 16.89 -16.26 -3.07
CA GLU A 33 17.09 -17.18 -4.20
C GLU A 33 16.16 -18.40 -4.11
N PRO A 34 15.67 -18.90 -5.25
CA PRO A 34 14.96 -20.18 -5.29
C PRO A 34 15.87 -21.32 -4.81
N LYS A 35 15.27 -22.34 -4.21
CA LYS A 35 16.02 -23.49 -3.69
C LYS A 35 16.74 -24.27 -4.81
N GLU A 36 18.03 -24.57 -4.63
CA GLU A 36 18.73 -25.58 -5.42
C GLU A 36 18.12 -26.97 -5.15
N GLY A 37 17.40 -27.55 -6.13
CA GLY A 37 17.08 -28.99 -6.12
C GLY A 37 15.64 -29.40 -6.41
N GLN A 38 14.68 -28.48 -6.61
CA GLN A 38 13.45 -28.82 -7.33
C GLN A 38 13.73 -28.73 -8.83
N LYS A 39 14.56 -29.64 -9.34
CA LYS A 39 14.50 -30.00 -10.75
C LYS A 39 13.17 -30.71 -10.92
N ASP A 40 12.12 -29.96 -11.20
CA ASP A 40 10.93 -30.60 -11.72
C ASP A 40 11.37 -31.24 -13.05
N ASN A 41 11.18 -32.55 -13.18
CA ASN A 41 11.60 -33.33 -14.35
C ASN A 41 10.80 -32.97 -15.62
N SER A 42 10.12 -31.81 -15.64
CA SER A 42 9.52 -31.21 -16.83
C SER A 42 10.57 -30.55 -17.74
N PHE A 43 11.79 -30.32 -17.27
CA PHE A 43 12.90 -29.79 -18.07
C PHE A 43 13.89 -30.90 -18.49
N THR A 44 13.47 -31.80 -19.39
CA THR A 44 14.44 -32.64 -20.13
C THR A 44 14.91 -31.89 -21.38
N ASN A 45 16.07 -31.25 -21.30
CA ASN A 45 16.84 -30.95 -22.51
C ASN A 45 17.76 -32.15 -22.79
N ASP A 46 17.39 -32.95 -23.80
CA ASP A 46 18.33 -33.82 -24.49
C ASP A 46 19.29 -32.93 -25.30
N SER A 47 20.45 -32.60 -24.73
CA SER A 47 21.65 -32.28 -25.52
C SER A 47 22.93 -32.55 -24.72
N PRO A 48 23.94 -33.19 -25.33
CA PRO A 48 25.06 -33.78 -24.60
C PRO A 48 26.14 -32.76 -24.25
N HIS A 49 26.55 -32.77 -22.98
CA HIS A 49 27.92 -32.54 -22.49
C HIS A 49 28.75 -31.50 -23.27
N GLY A 50 28.70 -30.24 -22.85
CA GLY A 50 29.70 -29.22 -23.16
C GLY A 50 30.66 -29.04 -21.99
N THR A 51 31.90 -29.48 -22.14
CA THR A 51 33.00 -29.30 -21.20
C THR A 51 33.26 -27.82 -20.92
N THR A 52 33.38 -27.46 -19.63
CA THR A 52 33.88 -26.18 -19.14
C THR A 52 35.34 -26.00 -19.53
N ASP A 53 35.60 -25.24 -20.60
CA ASP A 53 36.82 -24.43 -20.79
C ASP A 53 36.65 -23.59 -22.07
N GLY A 54 36.18 -22.35 -21.89
CA GLY A 54 36.11 -21.30 -22.93
C GLY A 54 36.95 -20.09 -22.53
N PRO A 55 37.53 -19.34 -23.49
CA PRO A 55 38.66 -18.46 -23.26
C PRO A 55 38.29 -17.21 -22.44
N LYS A 56 39.21 -16.80 -21.55
CA LYS A 56 39.24 -15.50 -20.89
C LYS A 56 39.47 -14.38 -21.92
N GLY A 57 38.41 -13.97 -22.62
CA GLY A 57 38.36 -12.78 -23.45
C GLY A 57 37.45 -11.74 -22.80
N GLU A 58 37.86 -10.48 -22.82
CA GLU A 58 37.16 -9.35 -22.19
C GLU A 58 35.70 -9.24 -22.68
N GLY A 59 34.73 -9.31 -21.75
CA GLY A 59 33.42 -8.67 -21.91
C GLY A 59 32.16 -9.55 -21.93
N ILE A 60 32.24 -10.89 -21.99
CA ILE A 60 31.04 -11.76 -22.04
C ILE A 60 30.99 -12.68 -20.81
N HIS A 61 29.93 -12.57 -20.03
CA HIS A 61 29.62 -13.42 -18.89
C HIS A 61 28.61 -14.49 -19.29
N VAL A 62 28.82 -15.74 -18.86
CA VAL A 62 27.89 -16.86 -19.09
C VAL A 62 27.04 -17.07 -17.83
N VAL A 63 25.73 -17.11 -18.00
CA VAL A 63 24.79 -17.28 -16.88
C VAL A 63 24.52 -18.77 -16.66
N GLY A 64 24.36 -19.18 -15.40
CA GLY A 64 23.89 -20.52 -15.07
C GLY A 64 22.39 -20.67 -15.42
N ALA A 65 21.92 -21.90 -15.63
CA ALA A 65 20.51 -22.14 -15.91
C ALA A 65 19.64 -21.71 -14.73
N ASP A 66 18.65 -20.86 -14.97
CA ASP A 66 17.63 -20.50 -13.98
C ASP A 66 16.67 -21.68 -13.75
N CYS A 67 16.22 -21.84 -12.50
CA CYS A 67 15.17 -22.79 -12.13
C CYS A 67 13.86 -22.03 -11.94
N GLU A 68 12.81 -22.41 -12.68
CA GLU A 68 11.48 -21.93 -12.38
C GLU A 68 10.93 -22.65 -11.15
N VAL A 69 10.54 -21.86 -10.15
CA VAL A 69 9.86 -22.33 -8.95
C VAL A 69 8.57 -21.55 -8.81
N ASP A 70 7.47 -22.24 -8.55
CA ASP A 70 6.16 -21.67 -8.24
C ASP A 70 6.23 -20.93 -6.89
N SER A 71 6.77 -19.71 -6.89
CA SER A 71 6.69 -18.79 -5.76
C SER A 71 5.66 -17.70 -6.05
N VAL A 72 4.72 -17.53 -5.14
CA VAL A 72 3.72 -16.45 -5.19
C VAL A 72 4.31 -15.13 -4.68
N THR A 73 5.45 -15.19 -4.00
CA THR A 73 6.06 -14.08 -3.26
C THR A 73 7.28 -13.48 -3.98
N PHE A 74 8.08 -14.30 -4.66
CA PHE A 74 9.35 -13.87 -5.24
C PHE A 74 9.48 -14.23 -6.71
N GLN A 75 10.12 -13.34 -7.45
CA GLN A 75 10.56 -13.58 -8.82
C GLN A 75 11.65 -14.66 -8.83
N SER A 76 11.44 -15.74 -9.59
CA SER A 76 12.43 -16.81 -9.76
C SER A 76 13.23 -16.65 -11.07
N VAL A 77 12.61 -16.11 -12.14
CA VAL A 77 13.27 -15.93 -13.43
C VAL A 77 14.25 -14.75 -13.37
N GLY A 78 15.49 -14.98 -13.80
CA GLY A 78 16.56 -13.99 -13.76
C GLY A 78 17.29 -13.90 -12.42
N SER A 79 17.04 -14.80 -11.46
CA SER A 79 17.74 -14.82 -10.17
C SER A 79 19.25 -15.04 -10.37
N SER A 80 19.67 -15.99 -11.21
CA SER A 80 21.10 -16.24 -11.49
C SER A 80 21.73 -15.04 -12.20
N LEU A 81 21.01 -14.43 -13.14
CA LEU A 81 21.44 -13.23 -13.85
C LEU A 81 21.64 -12.07 -12.87
N LEU A 82 20.70 -11.84 -11.94
CA LEU A 82 20.80 -10.79 -10.94
C LEU A 82 22.03 -10.97 -10.05
N GLN A 83 22.24 -12.18 -9.51
CA GLN A 83 23.36 -12.45 -8.61
C GLN A 83 24.71 -12.21 -9.29
N GLN A 84 24.83 -12.58 -10.56
CA GLN A 84 26.06 -12.39 -11.33
C GLN A 84 26.24 -10.95 -11.81
N ALA A 85 25.18 -10.27 -12.22
CA ALA A 85 25.25 -8.93 -12.80
C ALA A 85 25.29 -7.81 -11.76
N LEU A 86 24.48 -7.89 -10.68
CA LEU A 86 24.29 -6.78 -9.75
C LEU A 86 25.59 -6.22 -9.13
N PRO A 87 26.60 -7.03 -8.75
CA PRO A 87 27.88 -6.52 -8.24
C PRO A 87 28.64 -5.64 -9.24
N HIS A 88 28.42 -5.86 -10.54
CA HIS A 88 28.99 -5.06 -11.63
C HIS A 88 28.13 -3.85 -11.97
N LEU A 89 26.83 -3.90 -11.72
CA LEU A 89 25.88 -2.84 -12.05
C LEU A 89 25.79 -1.76 -10.96
N SER A 90 25.84 -2.14 -9.68
CA SER A 90 25.62 -1.23 -8.54
C SER A 90 26.81 -1.18 -7.57
N SER A 91 27.00 -0.02 -6.94
CA SER A 91 27.95 0.16 -5.84
C SER A 91 27.49 -0.40 -4.49
N LEU A 92 26.19 -0.68 -4.35
CA LEU A 92 25.61 -1.19 -3.11
C LEU A 92 25.91 -2.68 -2.90
N PRO A 93 26.14 -3.12 -1.65
CA PRO A 93 26.39 -4.52 -1.35
C PRO A 93 25.11 -5.37 -1.50
N LEU A 94 25.27 -6.65 -1.82
CA LEU A 94 24.19 -7.64 -1.91
C LEU A 94 24.37 -8.74 -0.86
N ILE A 95 23.30 -9.09 -0.14
CA ILE A 95 23.22 -10.32 0.67
C ILE A 95 22.15 -11.22 0.06
N VAL A 96 22.52 -12.47 -0.21
CA VAL A 96 21.61 -13.50 -0.75
C VAL A 96 21.33 -14.55 0.31
N ALA A 97 20.12 -15.09 0.32
CA ALA A 97 19.80 -16.31 1.06
C ALA A 97 18.80 -17.18 0.28
N ALA A 98 19.00 -18.49 0.35
CA ALA A 98 18.06 -19.47 -0.18
C ALA A 98 16.77 -19.54 0.63
N MET A 99 15.68 -19.87 -0.05
CA MET A 99 14.43 -20.27 0.60
C MET A 99 14.64 -21.58 1.38
N ASP A 100 14.31 -21.58 2.68
CA ASP A 100 14.47 -22.72 3.59
C ASP A 100 13.11 -23.41 3.86
N ASP A 101 13.03 -24.72 3.62
CA ASP A 101 11.84 -25.55 3.85
C ASP A 101 11.40 -25.58 5.33
N GLN A 102 12.33 -25.46 6.29
CA GLN A 102 12.00 -25.61 7.71
C GLN A 102 11.34 -24.35 8.29
N ALA A 103 11.76 -23.17 7.83
CA ALA A 103 11.25 -21.89 8.29
C ALA A 103 10.15 -21.30 7.37
N GLY A 104 9.98 -21.87 6.18
CA GLY A 104 9.14 -21.30 5.12
C GLY A 104 9.73 -20.03 4.50
N GLU A 105 9.15 -19.58 3.38
CA GLU A 105 9.61 -18.38 2.64
C GLU A 105 9.73 -17.14 3.55
N LEU A 106 8.73 -16.90 4.40
CA LEU A 106 8.69 -15.73 5.28
C LEU A 106 9.70 -15.80 6.43
N GLY A 107 9.95 -16.99 6.98
CA GLY A 107 10.95 -17.18 8.02
C GLY A 107 12.38 -17.02 7.50
N ALA A 108 12.63 -17.51 6.27
CA ALA A 108 13.89 -17.31 5.57
C ALA A 108 14.12 -15.82 5.26
N LEU A 109 13.10 -15.11 4.77
CA LEU A 109 13.16 -13.66 4.56
C LEU A 109 13.41 -12.90 5.86
N ALA A 110 12.70 -13.21 6.94
CA ALA A 110 12.91 -12.56 8.24
C ALA A 110 14.34 -12.76 8.76
N THR A 111 14.91 -13.95 8.56
CA THR A 111 16.30 -14.26 8.92
C THR A 111 17.29 -13.46 8.08
N LEU A 112 17.07 -13.38 6.77
CA LEU A 112 17.88 -12.57 5.84
C LEU A 112 17.85 -11.09 6.23
N LEU A 113 16.65 -10.55 6.50
CA LEU A 113 16.46 -9.17 6.94
C LEU A 113 17.13 -8.90 8.29
N GLY A 114 17.06 -9.83 9.23
CA GLY A 114 17.75 -9.72 10.52
C GLY A 114 19.27 -9.63 10.37
N ARG A 115 19.85 -10.44 9.48
CA ARG A 115 21.29 -10.40 9.15
C ARG A 115 21.68 -9.07 8.49
N ALA A 116 20.91 -8.61 7.51
CA ALA A 116 21.15 -7.34 6.81
C ALA A 116 21.01 -6.15 7.76
N ARG A 117 20.01 -6.16 8.65
CA ARG A 117 19.83 -5.15 9.70
C ARG A 117 21.05 -5.04 10.59
N GLN A 118 21.59 -6.16 11.06
CA GLN A 118 22.77 -6.17 11.92
C GLN A 118 24.02 -5.68 11.17
N ALA A 119 24.20 -6.13 9.93
CA ALA A 119 25.36 -5.77 9.11
C ALA A 119 25.38 -4.27 8.74
N TRP A 120 24.23 -3.69 8.44
CA TRP A 120 24.13 -2.33 7.90
C TRP A 120 23.42 -1.34 8.82
N GLN A 121 23.06 -1.75 10.05
CA GLN A 121 22.34 -0.92 11.03
C GLN A 121 21.12 -0.22 10.42
N ALA A 122 20.32 -0.98 9.69
CA ALA A 122 19.14 -0.46 8.99
C ALA A 122 17.95 -0.24 9.93
N ASP A 123 17.13 0.76 9.60
CA ASP A 123 15.88 1.09 10.30
C ASP A 123 14.66 0.47 9.59
N ALA A 124 14.77 0.25 8.28
CA ALA A 124 13.65 -0.14 7.43
C ALA A 124 14.08 -1.04 6.25
N VAL A 125 13.10 -1.68 5.63
CA VAL A 125 13.23 -2.40 4.36
C VAL A 125 12.20 -1.89 3.37
N VAL A 126 12.59 -1.69 2.10
CA VAL A 126 11.68 -1.37 1.00
C VAL A 126 11.39 -2.61 0.17
N SER A 127 10.12 -2.82 -0.18
CA SER A 127 9.66 -3.87 -1.10
C SER A 127 9.05 -3.28 -2.37
N GLY A 128 9.00 -4.09 -3.42
CA GLY A 128 8.36 -3.76 -4.70
C GLY A 128 6.84 -3.99 -4.74
N ALA A 129 6.16 -4.16 -3.60
CA ALA A 129 4.73 -4.46 -3.60
C ALA A 129 3.90 -3.31 -4.20
N VAL A 130 3.08 -3.59 -5.21
CA VAL A 130 2.22 -2.61 -5.88
C VAL A 130 0.74 -2.80 -5.51
N ASP A 131 0.12 -3.97 -5.73
CA ASP A 131 -1.34 -4.12 -5.48
C ASP A 131 -1.75 -5.41 -4.74
N SER A 132 -0.86 -6.42 -4.64
CA SER A 132 -1.12 -7.67 -3.88
C SER A 132 -1.05 -7.53 -2.35
N ASN A 133 -2.20 -7.65 -1.65
CA ASN A 133 -2.26 -7.59 -0.18
C ASN A 133 -1.45 -8.72 0.46
N HIS A 134 -1.50 -9.92 -0.14
CA HIS A 134 -0.80 -11.10 0.36
C HIS A 134 0.70 -10.87 0.42
N GLN A 135 1.29 -10.32 -0.66
CA GLN A 135 2.72 -10.00 -0.70
C GLN A 135 3.08 -8.89 0.28
N ARG A 136 2.24 -7.86 0.38
CA ARG A 136 2.46 -6.75 1.33
C ARG A 136 2.47 -7.23 2.78
N ASP A 137 1.47 -8.01 3.17
CA ASP A 137 1.33 -8.54 4.53
C ASP A 137 2.46 -9.52 4.86
N ALA A 138 2.87 -10.34 3.89
CA ALA A 138 4.03 -11.22 3.99
C ALA A 138 5.33 -10.45 4.26
N PHE A 139 5.62 -9.42 3.46
CA PHE A 139 6.81 -8.59 3.64
C PHE A 139 6.77 -7.79 4.95
N GLU A 140 5.60 -7.26 5.32
CA GLU A 140 5.40 -6.58 6.60
C GLU A 140 5.66 -7.50 7.80
N ALA A 141 5.15 -8.73 7.78
CA ALA A 141 5.37 -9.70 8.84
C ALA A 141 6.86 -10.08 8.98
N ALA A 142 7.56 -10.26 7.86
CA ALA A 142 8.98 -10.56 7.85
C ALA A 142 9.82 -9.36 8.35
N ALA A 143 9.50 -8.14 7.91
CA ALA A 143 10.14 -6.92 8.37
C ALA A 143 9.95 -6.70 9.88
N ALA A 144 8.72 -6.86 10.37
CA ALA A 144 8.40 -6.72 11.80
C ALA A 144 9.16 -7.74 12.65
N SER A 145 9.27 -8.99 12.18
CA SER A 145 10.04 -10.06 12.85
C SER A 145 11.54 -9.75 12.92
N ALA A 146 12.08 -9.05 11.91
CA ALA A 146 13.45 -8.53 11.92
C ALA A 146 13.59 -7.20 12.68
N GLY A 147 12.49 -6.64 13.18
CA GLY A 147 12.39 -5.32 13.83
C GLY A 147 12.74 -4.15 12.91
N LEU A 148 12.42 -4.26 11.63
CA LEU A 148 12.53 -3.23 10.61
C LEU A 148 11.14 -2.64 10.31
N LEU A 149 11.10 -1.37 9.93
CA LEU A 149 9.91 -0.78 9.32
C LEU A 149 9.76 -1.26 7.87
N SER A 150 8.54 -1.61 7.44
CA SER A 150 8.25 -1.96 6.03
C SER A 150 7.87 -0.71 5.24
N LEU A 151 8.54 -0.48 4.12
CA LEU A 151 8.25 0.58 3.15
C LEU A 151 7.74 -0.05 1.85
N ALA A 152 6.57 0.40 1.39
CA ALA A 152 5.97 -0.05 0.13
C ALA A 152 5.54 1.20 -0.67
N PRO A 153 6.49 1.90 -1.31
CA PRO A 153 6.24 3.22 -1.89
C PRO A 153 5.22 3.17 -3.02
N MET A 154 5.15 2.06 -3.76
CA MET A 154 4.23 1.91 -4.89
C MET A 154 2.93 1.23 -4.52
N TRP A 155 2.69 0.99 -3.23
CA TRP A 155 1.49 0.30 -2.79
C TRP A 155 0.22 1.08 -3.17
N ARG A 156 -0.72 0.37 -3.80
CA ARG A 156 -1.92 0.87 -4.51
C ARG A 156 -1.64 1.93 -5.58
N TRP A 157 -0.44 1.92 -6.16
CA TRP A 157 -0.22 2.69 -7.37
C TRP A 157 -0.98 2.07 -8.53
N PRO A 158 -1.66 2.89 -9.34
CA PRO A 158 -2.26 2.38 -10.56
C PRO A 158 -1.19 1.84 -11.53
N PRO A 159 -1.53 0.82 -12.33
CA PRO A 159 -0.58 0.17 -13.24
C PRO A 159 0.16 1.14 -14.16
N ALA A 160 -0.58 2.06 -14.79
CA ALA A 160 -0.02 3.07 -15.68
C ALA A 160 1.03 3.95 -14.99
N ARG A 161 0.83 4.29 -13.71
CA ARG A 161 1.79 5.10 -12.94
C ARG A 161 3.11 4.36 -12.75
N VAL A 162 3.06 3.07 -12.42
CA VAL A 162 4.27 2.26 -12.22
C VAL A 162 5.10 2.22 -13.50
N LEU A 163 4.47 1.87 -14.63
CA LEU A 163 5.15 1.76 -15.92
C LEU A 163 5.68 3.11 -16.41
N TRP A 164 4.90 4.18 -16.24
CA TRP A 164 5.31 5.53 -16.60
C TRP A 164 6.49 6.01 -15.75
N SER A 165 6.50 5.71 -14.44
CA SER A 165 7.59 6.07 -13.53
C SER A 165 8.89 5.34 -13.87
N CYS A 166 8.81 4.07 -14.33
CA CYS A 166 9.98 3.36 -14.84
C CYS A 166 10.65 4.13 -15.98
N GLN A 167 9.88 4.52 -17.00
CA GLN A 167 10.42 5.25 -18.16
C GLN A 167 11.03 6.59 -17.76
N LEU A 168 10.29 7.34 -16.94
CA LEU A 168 10.70 8.65 -16.48
C LEU A 168 12.05 8.61 -15.75
N LEU A 169 12.23 7.63 -14.88
CA LEU A 169 13.46 7.46 -14.10
C LEU A 169 14.57 6.73 -14.87
N GLY A 170 14.38 6.46 -16.16
CA GLY A 170 15.37 5.82 -17.02
C GLY A 170 15.55 4.33 -16.73
N LEU A 171 14.59 3.68 -16.05
CA LEU A 171 14.59 2.23 -15.93
C LEU A 171 14.24 1.62 -17.29
N ARG A 172 15.01 0.62 -17.71
CA ARG A 172 14.75 -0.15 -18.95
C ARG A 172 14.42 -1.60 -18.63
N PRO A 173 13.21 -1.88 -18.14
CA PRO A 173 12.75 -3.25 -17.96
C PRO A 173 12.46 -3.93 -19.29
N ILE A 174 12.77 -5.21 -19.39
CA ILE A 174 12.32 -6.11 -20.46
C ILE A 174 11.40 -7.18 -19.90
N PHE A 175 10.53 -7.76 -20.73
CA PHE A 175 9.77 -8.96 -20.36
C PHE A 175 10.69 -10.18 -20.30
N VAL A 176 10.69 -10.89 -19.18
CA VAL A 176 11.44 -12.16 -19.02
C VAL A 176 10.54 -13.35 -18.75
N LYS A 177 9.26 -13.14 -18.47
CA LYS A 177 8.25 -14.20 -18.40
C LYS A 177 6.91 -13.65 -18.87
N VAL A 178 6.10 -14.48 -19.51
CA VAL A 178 4.67 -14.25 -19.73
C VAL A 178 3.90 -15.48 -19.27
N ALA A 179 2.78 -15.26 -18.58
CA ALA A 179 1.89 -16.29 -18.05
C ALA A 179 0.43 -15.80 -17.93
N GLY A 180 0.07 -14.76 -18.68
CA GLY A 180 -1.24 -14.11 -18.63
C GLY A 180 -2.04 -14.25 -19.92
N ALA A 181 -3.36 -14.37 -19.80
CA ALA A 181 -4.24 -14.48 -20.96
C ALA A 181 -4.16 -13.25 -21.87
N GLY A 182 -3.89 -13.45 -23.16
CA GLY A 182 -3.70 -12.40 -24.14
C GLY A 182 -2.31 -11.76 -24.15
N LEU A 183 -1.34 -12.29 -23.38
CA LEU A 183 0.06 -11.89 -23.42
C LEU A 183 0.86 -12.86 -24.30
N PRO A 184 1.26 -12.44 -25.51
CA PRO A 184 1.91 -13.35 -26.45
C PRO A 184 3.40 -13.52 -26.14
N VAL A 185 3.95 -14.70 -26.47
CA VAL A 185 5.37 -15.07 -26.26
C VAL A 185 6.36 -14.10 -26.92
N HIS A 186 5.97 -13.43 -28.01
CA HIS A 186 6.83 -12.44 -28.68
C HIS A 186 7.06 -11.14 -27.89
N LEU A 187 6.45 -11.00 -26.70
CA LEU A 187 6.80 -9.96 -25.74
C LEU A 187 8.14 -10.21 -25.07
N LEU A 188 8.56 -11.48 -24.92
CA LEU A 188 9.83 -11.82 -24.27
C LEU A 188 11.01 -11.10 -24.93
N GLY A 189 11.85 -10.48 -24.12
CA GLY A 189 13.00 -9.67 -24.54
C GLY A 189 12.68 -8.25 -25.00
N ARG A 190 11.40 -7.89 -25.21
CA ARG A 190 11.02 -6.50 -25.54
C ARG A 190 11.08 -5.61 -24.30
N SER A 191 11.46 -4.35 -24.50
CA SER A 191 11.37 -3.32 -23.46
C SER A 191 9.91 -3.03 -23.10
N ILE A 192 9.64 -2.82 -21.82
CA ILE A 192 8.32 -2.50 -21.28
C ILE A 192 8.12 -0.98 -21.35
N ASP A 193 7.90 -0.49 -22.56
CA ASP A 193 7.60 0.91 -22.80
C ASP A 193 6.09 1.15 -22.87
N TYR A 194 5.54 1.83 -21.87
CA TYR A 194 4.12 2.18 -21.81
C TYR A 194 3.87 3.65 -22.26
N LEU A 195 2.85 3.87 -23.08
CA LEU A 195 2.45 5.19 -23.60
C LEU A 195 1.20 5.75 -22.93
N GLY A 196 0.54 5.00 -22.05
CA GLY A 196 -0.63 5.51 -21.34
C GLY A 196 -0.22 6.63 -20.40
N GLU A 197 -0.75 7.84 -20.62
CA GLU A 197 -0.62 8.92 -19.65
C GLU A 197 -1.48 8.59 -18.41
N PRO A 198 -1.03 8.93 -17.19
CA PRO A 198 -1.91 8.89 -16.03
C PRO A 198 -3.10 9.83 -16.26
N ASP A 199 -4.30 9.32 -16.02
CA ASP A 199 -5.56 10.03 -16.22
C ASP A 199 -5.67 11.27 -15.31
N GLN A 200 -6.53 12.24 -15.66
CA GLN A 200 -6.62 13.55 -14.98
C GLN A 200 -6.91 13.40 -13.48
N ALA A 201 -7.82 12.50 -13.10
CA ALA A 201 -8.14 12.20 -11.70
C ALA A 201 -6.97 11.55 -10.93
N MET A 202 -6.02 10.92 -11.63
CA MET A 202 -4.80 10.38 -11.04
C MET A 202 -3.82 11.52 -10.72
N ARG A 203 -3.75 12.56 -11.57
CA ARG A 203 -2.90 13.75 -11.35
C ARG A 203 -3.38 14.61 -10.17
N ASP A 204 -4.67 14.66 -9.91
CA ASP A 204 -5.28 15.50 -8.86
C ASP A 204 -4.97 15.03 -7.42
N GLY A 205 -4.56 13.76 -7.26
CA GLY A 205 -4.09 13.20 -5.99
C GLY A 205 -2.58 13.27 -5.78
N TRP A 206 -1.84 13.81 -6.75
CA TRP A 206 -0.38 13.91 -6.79
C TRP A 206 0.04 15.36 -6.52
N ASP A 207 1.24 15.57 -5.99
CA ASP A 207 1.76 16.92 -5.76
C ASP A 207 2.16 17.52 -7.12
N CYS A 208 1.16 18.10 -7.81
CA CYS A 208 1.14 18.37 -9.24
C CYS A 208 2.21 19.38 -9.74
N ASP A 209 2.80 20.19 -8.87
CA ASP A 209 3.73 21.25 -9.27
C ASP A 209 5.14 20.72 -9.64
N ALA A 210 5.59 19.62 -9.03
CA ALA A 210 6.85 18.95 -9.39
C ALA A 210 6.70 18.07 -10.64
N ASP A 211 5.51 17.48 -10.82
CA ASP A 211 5.25 16.46 -11.83
C ASP A 211 4.83 17.03 -13.19
N GLU A 212 4.32 18.25 -13.30
CA GLU A 212 3.98 18.85 -14.61
C GLU A 212 5.24 19.23 -15.41
N GLN A 213 6.29 19.70 -14.74
CA GLN A 213 7.62 19.89 -15.32
C GLN A 213 8.24 18.55 -15.76
N LEU A 214 7.94 17.49 -15.00
CA LEU A 214 8.43 16.13 -15.21
C LEU A 214 7.69 15.43 -16.38
N ALA A 215 6.38 15.63 -16.50
CA ALA A 215 5.57 15.16 -17.61
C ALA A 215 5.91 15.88 -18.92
N ALA A 216 6.25 17.17 -18.85
CA ALA A 216 6.82 17.90 -19.98
C ALA A 216 8.17 17.31 -20.42
N ALA A 217 9.06 17.00 -19.47
CA ALA A 217 10.34 16.35 -19.77
C ALA A 217 10.19 14.97 -20.43
N VAL A 218 9.20 14.16 -20.02
CA VAL A 218 8.91 12.86 -20.66
C VAL A 218 8.42 13.00 -22.09
N ARG A 219 7.59 14.01 -22.38
CA ARG A 219 7.13 14.31 -23.75
C ARG A 219 8.26 14.75 -24.68
N GLU A 220 9.31 15.33 -24.11
CA GLU A 220 10.50 15.77 -24.84
C GLU A 220 11.59 14.69 -24.95
N LEU A 221 11.42 13.51 -24.34
CA LEU A 221 12.38 12.41 -24.47
C LEU A 221 12.50 12.00 -25.95
N PRO A 222 13.70 12.08 -26.56
CA PRO A 222 13.91 11.61 -27.92
C PRO A 222 13.64 10.11 -27.99
N ARG A 223 12.60 9.71 -28.72
CA ARG A 223 12.37 8.31 -29.09
C ARG A 223 12.69 8.19 -30.58
N ASP A 224 13.52 7.23 -30.94
CA ASP A 224 13.62 6.82 -32.33
C ASP A 224 12.34 6.09 -32.77
N ASP A 225 12.18 5.93 -34.08
CA ASP A 225 10.97 5.34 -34.67
C ASP A 225 10.73 3.90 -34.17
N GLU A 226 11.80 3.16 -33.85
CA GLU A 226 11.74 1.78 -33.38
C GLU A 226 11.25 1.68 -31.92
N ALA A 227 11.77 2.52 -31.03
CA ALA A 227 11.31 2.60 -29.64
C ALA A 227 9.86 3.08 -29.56
N ALA A 228 9.46 4.04 -30.40
CA ALA A 228 8.07 4.50 -30.48
C ALA A 228 7.13 3.38 -30.97
N ALA A 229 7.56 2.61 -31.98
CA ALA A 229 6.80 1.47 -32.48
C ALA A 229 6.66 0.36 -31.42
N ASN A 230 7.74 0.03 -30.70
CA ASN A 230 7.70 -0.94 -29.62
C ASN A 230 6.74 -0.51 -28.50
N ALA A 231 6.81 0.75 -28.06
CA ALA A 231 5.96 1.28 -27.02
C ALA A 231 4.46 1.23 -27.41
N ALA A 232 4.13 1.49 -28.67
CA ALA A 232 2.77 1.36 -29.19
C ALA A 232 2.27 -0.09 -29.20
N VAL A 233 3.13 -1.06 -29.54
CA VAL A 233 2.81 -2.49 -29.49
C VAL A 233 2.56 -2.95 -28.06
N VAL A 234 3.47 -2.63 -27.13
CA VAL A 234 3.36 -3.02 -25.73
C VAL A 234 2.11 -2.43 -25.09
N THR A 235 1.91 -1.11 -25.22
CA THR A 235 0.74 -0.40 -24.67
C THR A 235 -0.57 -1.03 -25.15
N ARG A 236 -0.72 -1.20 -26.48
CA ARG A 236 -1.93 -1.79 -27.06
C ARG A 236 -2.16 -3.22 -26.59
N THR A 237 -1.10 -3.99 -26.40
CA THR A 237 -1.19 -5.39 -25.97
C THR A 237 -1.66 -5.48 -24.53
N LEU A 238 -1.04 -4.71 -23.62
CA LEU A 238 -1.42 -4.66 -22.21
C LEU A 238 -2.85 -4.11 -22.02
N ASP A 239 -3.22 -3.01 -22.70
CA ASP A 239 -4.57 -2.43 -22.60
C ASP A 239 -5.65 -3.40 -23.10
N ARG A 240 -5.37 -4.12 -24.19
CA ARG A 240 -6.30 -5.12 -24.73
C ARG A 240 -6.43 -6.33 -23.81
N ALA A 241 -5.30 -6.81 -23.26
CA ALA A 241 -5.30 -7.93 -22.33
C ALA A 241 -6.07 -7.55 -21.04
N ALA A 242 -5.85 -6.34 -20.52
CA ALA A 242 -6.58 -5.81 -19.37
C ALA A 242 -8.09 -5.72 -19.64
N ALA A 243 -8.48 -5.10 -20.76
CA ALA A 243 -9.89 -4.91 -21.10
C ALA A 243 -10.63 -6.23 -21.39
N ARG A 244 -9.96 -7.23 -21.96
CA ARG A 244 -10.59 -8.47 -22.42
C ARG A 244 -10.51 -9.61 -21.41
N PHE A 245 -9.40 -9.70 -20.68
CA PHE A 245 -9.09 -10.83 -19.82
C PHE A 245 -8.85 -10.44 -18.36
N GLY A 246 -8.87 -9.14 -18.03
CA GLY A 246 -8.62 -8.66 -16.67
C GLY A 246 -7.15 -8.65 -16.27
N VAL A 247 -6.24 -8.74 -17.24
CA VAL A 247 -4.79 -8.68 -17.01
C VAL A 247 -4.41 -7.36 -16.32
N HIS A 248 -3.68 -7.43 -15.22
CA HIS A 248 -3.06 -6.29 -14.58
C HIS A 248 -1.92 -5.74 -15.44
N GLN A 249 -2.04 -4.51 -15.96
CA GLN A 249 -1.07 -3.97 -16.93
C GLN A 249 0.36 -3.86 -16.37
N ALA A 250 0.54 -3.76 -15.05
CA ALA A 250 1.86 -3.79 -14.42
C ALA A 250 2.33 -5.20 -14.05
N GLY A 251 1.63 -6.28 -14.45
CA GLY A 251 2.06 -7.66 -14.23
C GLY A 251 1.91 -8.15 -12.79
N GLU A 252 1.01 -7.54 -12.01
CA GLU A 252 0.69 -8.04 -10.67
C GLU A 252 0.02 -9.41 -10.79
N GLY A 253 0.27 -10.29 -9.83
CA GLY A 253 -0.28 -11.65 -9.84
C GLY A 253 0.49 -12.64 -10.74
N GLY A 254 1.65 -12.25 -11.27
CA GLY A 254 2.55 -13.15 -12.00
C GLY A 254 2.21 -13.30 -13.49
N GLU A 255 1.35 -12.45 -14.03
CA GLU A 255 0.95 -12.47 -15.45
C GLU A 255 2.13 -12.25 -16.40
N PHE A 256 3.12 -11.48 -15.97
CA PHE A 256 4.44 -11.42 -16.60
C PHE A 256 5.49 -11.03 -15.56
N GLU A 257 6.74 -11.43 -15.80
CA GLU A 257 7.89 -10.97 -15.00
C GLU A 257 8.79 -10.09 -15.87
N SER A 258 9.56 -9.23 -15.20
CA SER A 258 10.45 -8.28 -15.88
C SER A 258 11.86 -8.36 -15.34
N PHE A 259 12.82 -7.86 -16.11
CA PHE A 259 14.19 -7.64 -15.64
C PHE A 259 14.68 -6.27 -16.13
N ALA A 260 15.12 -5.42 -15.20
CA ALA A 260 15.65 -4.11 -15.51
C ALA A 260 17.10 -4.21 -15.99
N LEU A 261 17.34 -3.77 -17.23
CA LEU A 261 18.68 -3.75 -17.85
C LEU A 261 19.50 -2.53 -17.42
N SER A 262 18.83 -1.42 -17.14
CA SER A 262 19.46 -0.18 -16.66
C SER A 262 18.52 0.53 -15.69
N GLY A 263 19.09 1.38 -14.83
CA GLY A 263 18.34 2.30 -14.00
C GLY A 263 19.25 3.10 -13.07
N PRO A 264 18.70 4.02 -12.27
CA PRO A 264 19.50 4.95 -11.47
C PRO A 264 20.38 4.33 -10.39
N LEU A 265 19.99 3.16 -9.89
CA LEU A 265 20.78 2.42 -8.88
C LEU A 265 21.87 1.53 -9.51
N TYR A 266 21.90 1.45 -10.85
CA TYR A 266 22.96 0.79 -11.59
C TYR A 266 24.01 1.85 -12.00
N ASP A 267 24.66 2.41 -10.98
CA ASP A 267 25.59 3.53 -11.08
C ASP A 267 26.95 3.18 -11.71
N ARG A 268 27.28 1.89 -11.83
CA ARG A 268 28.55 1.41 -12.39
C ARG A 268 28.46 1.06 -13.87
N ALA A 269 27.37 0.41 -14.30
CA ALA A 269 27.20 -0.11 -15.65
C ALA A 269 25.73 -0.35 -15.98
N SER A 270 25.41 -0.52 -17.26
CA SER A 270 24.14 -1.12 -17.70
C SER A 270 24.36 -2.57 -18.14
N LEU A 271 23.29 -3.35 -18.15
CA LEU A 271 23.30 -4.72 -18.65
C LEU A 271 22.93 -4.73 -20.14
N VAL A 272 23.76 -5.38 -20.95
CA VAL A 272 23.47 -5.66 -22.36
C VAL A 272 23.30 -7.17 -22.51
N VAL A 273 22.07 -7.60 -22.78
CA VAL A 273 21.74 -9.01 -22.98
C VAL A 273 22.42 -9.52 -24.26
N GLY A 274 23.10 -10.65 -24.15
CA GLY A 274 23.75 -11.34 -25.26
C GLY A 274 22.83 -12.41 -25.85
N THR A 275 23.33 -13.64 -25.96
CA THR A 275 22.52 -14.78 -26.42
C THR A 275 21.41 -15.10 -25.43
N THR A 276 20.21 -15.35 -25.97
CA THR A 276 19.03 -15.76 -25.20
C THR A 276 18.31 -16.90 -25.91
N HIS A 277 17.55 -17.70 -25.17
CA HIS A 277 16.59 -18.63 -25.73
C HIS A 277 15.25 -18.56 -24.97
N THR A 278 14.17 -18.86 -25.67
CA THR A 278 12.83 -18.95 -25.06
C THR A 278 12.59 -20.37 -24.55
N VAL A 279 12.18 -20.46 -23.30
CA VAL A 279 11.72 -21.70 -22.68
C VAL A 279 10.21 -21.66 -22.63
N LEU A 280 9.56 -22.54 -23.39
CA LEU A 280 8.11 -22.64 -23.46
C LEU A 280 7.64 -23.71 -22.47
N VAL A 281 6.84 -23.32 -21.49
CA VAL A 281 6.27 -24.21 -20.46
C VAL A 281 4.91 -24.72 -20.92
N THR A 282 4.08 -23.82 -21.44
CA THR A 282 2.76 -24.17 -21.99
C THR A 282 2.52 -23.39 -23.26
N ASP A 283 2.26 -24.12 -24.34
CA ASP A 283 1.94 -23.59 -25.67
C ASP A 283 0.42 -23.52 -25.85
N ASP A 284 -0.20 -22.52 -25.21
CA ASP A 284 -1.65 -22.25 -25.29
C ASP A 284 -1.90 -20.97 -26.10
N ASP A 285 -2.89 -21.02 -27.01
CA ASP A 285 -3.23 -19.90 -27.90
C ASP A 285 -3.80 -18.67 -27.18
N VAL A 286 -4.30 -18.86 -25.95
CA VAL A 286 -4.97 -17.85 -25.13
C VAL A 286 -4.09 -17.39 -23.99
N ALA A 287 -3.44 -18.30 -23.26
CA ALA A 287 -2.62 -18.01 -22.07
C ALA A 287 -1.31 -18.81 -22.09
N PRO A 288 -0.37 -18.49 -23.00
CA PRO A 288 0.91 -19.18 -23.05
C PRO A 288 1.74 -18.87 -21.81
N VAL A 289 2.52 -19.86 -21.36
CA VAL A 289 3.50 -19.71 -20.29
C VAL A 289 4.89 -19.89 -20.89
N ALA A 290 5.69 -18.83 -20.90
CA ALA A 290 7.03 -18.85 -21.46
C ALA A 290 7.96 -17.90 -20.71
N ALA A 291 9.22 -18.30 -20.60
CA ALA A 291 10.28 -17.51 -19.98
C ALA A 291 11.45 -17.26 -20.94
N LEU A 292 12.14 -16.14 -20.76
CA LEU A 292 13.36 -15.79 -21.47
C LEU A 292 14.56 -16.21 -20.61
N SER A 293 15.31 -17.20 -21.10
CA SER A 293 16.58 -17.59 -20.51
C SER A 293 17.71 -16.80 -21.17
N VAL A 294 18.54 -16.16 -20.34
CA VAL A 294 19.69 -15.37 -20.80
C VAL A 294 20.94 -16.23 -20.65
N ASP A 295 21.55 -16.63 -21.77
CA ASP A 295 22.76 -17.46 -21.75
C ASP A 295 24.01 -16.64 -21.48
N SER A 296 24.00 -15.37 -21.90
CA SER A 296 25.14 -14.48 -21.73
C SER A 296 24.76 -13.01 -21.65
N PHE A 297 25.61 -12.21 -21.01
CA PHE A 297 25.49 -10.77 -20.96
C PHE A 297 26.85 -10.08 -21.07
N SER A 298 26.80 -8.79 -21.40
CA SER A 298 27.94 -7.87 -21.37
C SER A 298 27.56 -6.59 -20.62
N LEU A 299 28.56 -5.78 -20.29
CA LEU A 299 28.38 -4.53 -19.56
C LEU A 299 28.45 -3.35 -20.52
N GLY A 300 27.41 -2.51 -20.49
CA GLY A 300 27.35 -1.23 -21.17
C GLY A 300 27.68 -0.06 -20.24
N PRO A 301 27.78 1.17 -20.78
CA PRO A 301 27.93 2.36 -19.95
C PRO A 301 26.73 2.53 -19.00
N PRO A 302 26.92 3.11 -17.80
CA PRO A 302 25.81 3.38 -16.89
C PRO A 302 24.79 4.35 -17.52
N ALA A 303 23.56 4.33 -16.99
CA ALA A 303 22.54 5.29 -17.41
C ALA A 303 23.00 6.74 -17.16
N ALA A 304 22.66 7.66 -18.06
CA ALA A 304 23.21 9.02 -18.10
C ALA A 304 22.83 9.93 -16.91
N SER A 305 21.92 9.50 -16.03
CA SER A 305 21.34 10.36 -14.98
C SER A 305 20.92 9.57 -13.75
N SER A 306 21.25 10.09 -12.56
CA SER A 306 20.79 9.52 -11.28
C SER A 306 19.34 9.93 -10.98
N ALA A 307 18.65 9.19 -10.10
CA ALA A 307 17.27 9.49 -9.71
C ALA A 307 17.16 10.87 -9.04
N ALA A 308 18.21 11.27 -8.32
CA ALA A 308 18.31 12.59 -7.70
C ALA A 308 18.50 13.72 -8.73
N ASP A 309 19.11 13.43 -9.89
CA ASP A 309 19.24 14.40 -10.99
C ASP A 309 17.91 14.58 -11.74
N ILE A 310 17.10 13.51 -11.83
CA ILE A 310 15.80 13.51 -12.53
C ILE A 310 14.69 14.08 -11.64
N LEU A 311 14.61 13.66 -10.38
CA LEU A 311 13.54 14.08 -9.46
C LEU A 311 13.84 15.40 -8.73
N GLY A 312 15.09 15.85 -8.78
CA GLY A 312 15.59 16.94 -7.96
C GLY A 312 15.63 16.55 -6.47
N LYS A 313 16.57 17.13 -5.71
CA LYS A 313 16.43 17.09 -4.24
C LYS A 313 15.15 17.84 -3.87
N PRO A 314 14.27 17.29 -3.01
CA PRO A 314 13.06 18.01 -2.63
C PRO A 314 13.46 19.37 -2.06
N LYS A 315 13.06 20.45 -2.75
CA LYS A 315 13.13 21.78 -2.18
C LYS A 315 12.15 21.76 -1.00
N ARG A 316 12.70 21.73 0.22
CA ARG A 316 11.97 21.73 1.50
C ARG A 316 10.94 22.86 1.69
N ASN A 317 10.73 23.74 0.71
CA ASN A 317 9.81 24.86 0.75
C ASN A 317 9.02 24.96 -0.57
N LEU A 318 7.96 24.17 -0.73
CA LEU A 318 6.90 24.46 -1.69
C LEU A 318 5.73 25.06 -0.91
N SER A 319 5.69 26.39 -0.88
CA SER A 319 4.49 27.13 -0.49
C SER A 319 3.45 26.96 -1.60
N ILE A 320 2.37 26.25 -1.31
CA ILE A 320 1.27 25.98 -2.24
C ILE A 320 0.54 27.30 -2.53
N PRO A 321 0.45 27.78 -3.79
CA PRO A 321 -0.37 28.94 -4.11
C PRO A 321 -1.84 28.52 -4.18
N ALA A 322 -2.69 29.22 -3.42
CA ALA A 322 -4.13 29.04 -3.44
C ALA A 322 -4.70 29.28 -4.85
N ARG A 323 -5.13 28.22 -5.55
CA ARG A 323 -6.00 28.32 -6.73
C ARG A 323 -7.25 27.45 -6.57
N PRO A 324 -8.41 27.91 -7.06
CA PRO A 324 -9.68 27.20 -6.93
C PRO A 324 -9.77 26.05 -7.95
N PHE A 325 -9.89 24.83 -7.45
CA PHE A 325 -9.99 23.60 -8.26
C PHE A 325 -11.37 23.48 -8.94
N TYR A 326 -11.37 23.05 -10.21
CA TYR A 326 -12.55 22.89 -11.05
C TYR A 326 -13.24 21.53 -10.81
N LEU A 327 -14.57 21.56 -10.71
CA LEU A 327 -15.47 20.41 -10.55
C LEU A 327 -15.54 19.58 -11.83
N GLY A 328 -15.04 18.34 -11.79
CA GLY A 328 -15.43 17.31 -12.76
C GLY A 328 -16.86 16.84 -12.46
N GLN A 329 -17.75 16.95 -13.44
CA GLN A 329 -19.15 16.52 -13.30
C GLN A 329 -19.24 15.00 -13.10
N PRO A 330 -19.90 14.50 -12.04
CA PRO A 330 -20.10 13.07 -11.85
C PRO A 330 -21.16 12.54 -12.83
N SER A 331 -20.75 11.63 -13.71
CA SER A 331 -21.69 10.75 -14.40
C SER A 331 -22.04 9.57 -13.49
N HIS A 332 -23.02 9.76 -12.61
CA HIS A 332 -23.61 8.67 -11.83
C HIS A 332 -25.12 8.60 -12.07
N THR A 333 -25.55 7.52 -12.73
CA THR A 333 -26.92 7.01 -12.58
C THR A 333 -27.04 6.47 -11.16
N ALA A 334 -27.65 7.25 -10.27
CA ALA A 334 -28.01 6.84 -8.93
C ALA A 334 -29.06 5.72 -9.01
N THR A 335 -28.66 4.48 -8.74
CA THR A 335 -29.62 3.42 -8.43
C THR A 335 -30.08 3.66 -7.00
N SER A 336 -31.28 4.21 -6.82
CA SER A 336 -31.89 4.31 -5.50
C SER A 336 -32.15 2.90 -4.99
N ALA A 337 -31.30 2.40 -4.10
CA ALA A 337 -31.65 1.25 -3.29
C ALA A 337 -32.77 1.70 -2.35
N ALA A 338 -33.98 1.22 -2.62
CA ALA A 338 -35.11 1.37 -1.72
C ALA A 338 -34.67 0.91 -0.32
N ALA A 339 -34.91 1.76 0.68
CA ALA A 339 -34.72 1.44 2.08
C ALA A 339 -35.46 0.12 2.36
N ALA A 340 -34.70 -0.94 2.65
CA ALA A 340 -35.27 -2.19 3.11
C ALA A 340 -35.82 -1.95 4.52
N ASP A 341 -37.14 -1.94 4.61
CA ASP A 341 -37.92 -1.95 5.84
C ASP A 341 -37.65 -3.27 6.58
N ALA A 342 -36.92 -3.18 7.69
CA ALA A 342 -36.74 -4.27 8.64
C ALA A 342 -36.68 -3.73 10.09
N GLY A 343 -37.82 -3.28 10.60
CA GLY A 343 -38.39 -3.86 11.83
C GLY A 343 -37.73 -3.61 13.20
N THR A 344 -36.80 -2.66 13.40
CA THR A 344 -36.37 -2.30 14.77
C THR A 344 -36.20 -0.79 14.89
N THR A 345 -37.02 -0.16 15.73
CA THR A 345 -36.88 1.26 16.07
C THR A 345 -35.65 1.44 16.95
N PRO A 346 -34.79 2.45 16.71
CA PRO A 346 -33.66 2.73 17.58
C PRO A 346 -34.12 2.89 19.03
N SER A 347 -33.47 2.18 19.95
CA SER A 347 -33.78 2.26 21.38
C SER A 347 -32.48 2.45 22.15
N ALA A 348 -32.47 3.45 23.02
CA ALA A 348 -31.36 3.75 23.90
C ALA A 348 -31.77 3.41 25.34
N VAL A 349 -30.96 2.59 26.02
CA VAL A 349 -31.19 2.15 27.40
C VAL A 349 -29.97 2.50 28.23
N LEU A 350 -30.21 3.11 29.38
CA LEU A 350 -29.20 3.31 30.41
C LEU A 350 -29.08 2.02 31.23
N VAL A 351 -27.92 1.36 31.15
CA VAL A 351 -27.70 0.03 31.77
C VAL A 351 -26.92 0.13 33.09
N ASP A 352 -26.04 1.13 33.19
CA ASP A 352 -25.24 1.50 34.36
C ASP A 352 -25.29 3.05 34.50
N PRO A 353 -25.09 3.68 35.68
CA PRO A 353 -25.20 5.13 35.89
C PRO A 353 -24.55 6.03 34.83
N SER A 354 -23.54 5.56 34.09
CA SER A 354 -22.99 6.29 32.94
C SER A 354 -23.06 5.57 31.59
N VAL A 355 -23.31 4.25 31.51
CA VAL A 355 -23.21 3.48 30.25
C VAL A 355 -24.54 3.46 29.49
N ILE A 356 -24.51 3.93 28.24
CA ILE A 356 -25.66 3.97 27.35
C ILE A 356 -25.49 2.94 26.23
N VAL A 357 -26.50 2.09 26.06
CA VAL A 357 -26.56 1.10 24.98
C VAL A 357 -27.65 1.51 24.00
N THR A 358 -27.28 1.69 22.73
CA THR A 358 -28.21 1.97 21.63
C THR A 358 -28.23 0.80 20.66
N THR A 359 -29.40 0.22 20.44
CA THR A 359 -29.60 -0.84 19.44
C THR A 359 -30.17 -0.24 18.16
N LEU A 360 -29.47 -0.46 17.05
CA LEU A 360 -29.82 0.00 15.70
C LEU A 360 -30.28 -1.18 14.82
N PRO A 361 -30.88 -0.93 13.64
CA PRO A 361 -31.25 -1.98 12.70
C PRO A 361 -30.10 -2.93 12.37
N GLY A 362 -30.42 -4.21 12.15
CA GLY A 362 -29.42 -5.25 11.92
C GLY A 362 -28.68 -5.72 13.19
N ASP A 363 -29.25 -5.48 14.37
CA ASP A 363 -28.66 -5.81 15.69
C ASP A 363 -27.27 -5.17 15.90
N VAL A 364 -27.06 -4.01 15.30
CA VAL A 364 -25.88 -3.18 15.56
C VAL A 364 -26.04 -2.53 16.92
N ARG A 365 -25.05 -2.70 17.81
CA ARG A 365 -25.10 -2.21 19.19
C ARG A 365 -24.02 -1.18 19.39
N VAL A 366 -24.40 -0.02 19.90
CA VAL A 366 -23.47 1.06 20.23
C VAL A 366 -23.48 1.25 21.74
N VAL A 367 -22.34 0.98 22.38
CA VAL A 367 -22.16 1.11 23.83
C VAL A 367 -21.24 2.29 24.09
N THR A 368 -21.72 3.27 24.84
CA THR A 368 -21.00 4.54 25.04
C THR A 368 -20.83 4.89 26.50
N HIS A 369 -19.94 5.84 26.76
CA HIS A 369 -19.66 6.39 28.08
C HIS A 369 -19.17 5.33 29.08
N ILE A 370 -18.46 4.32 28.58
CA ILE A 370 -17.78 3.33 29.43
C ILE A 370 -16.60 4.03 30.10
N PRO A 371 -16.57 4.18 31.43
CA PRO A 371 -15.53 4.94 32.11
C PRO A 371 -14.17 4.24 32.01
N VAL A 372 -13.13 5.03 31.72
CA VAL A 372 -11.74 4.55 31.70
C VAL A 372 -10.90 5.50 32.56
N GLY A 373 -10.40 5.03 33.70
CA GLY A 373 -9.56 5.83 34.58
C GLY A 373 -8.17 6.03 33.98
N ASP A 374 -7.48 4.93 33.68
CA ASP A 374 -6.18 4.94 33.02
C ASP A 374 -6.03 3.82 31.97
N SER A 375 -4.82 3.67 31.42
CA SER A 375 -4.48 2.67 30.41
C SER A 375 -4.74 1.21 30.86
N LYS A 376 -4.61 0.91 32.16
CA LYS A 376 -4.75 -0.44 32.72
C LYS A 376 -6.21 -0.86 32.84
N ASP A 377 -7.10 0.11 32.94
CA ASP A 377 -8.54 -0.11 33.05
C ASP A 377 -9.18 -0.52 31.71
N LEU A 378 -8.50 -0.37 30.58
CA LEU A 378 -9.05 -0.64 29.24
C LEU A 378 -9.62 -2.06 29.08
N LYS A 379 -8.97 -3.06 29.69
CA LYS A 379 -9.47 -4.45 29.64
C LYS A 379 -10.78 -4.62 30.42
N ALA A 380 -10.87 -3.98 31.58
CA ALA A 380 -12.09 -4.00 32.40
C ALA A 380 -13.22 -3.20 31.71
N ALA A 381 -12.89 -2.07 31.10
CA ALA A 381 -13.84 -1.26 30.33
C ALA A 381 -14.38 -2.03 29.12
N LEU A 382 -13.52 -2.74 28.36
CA LEU A 382 -13.99 -3.58 27.26
C LEU A 382 -14.94 -4.67 27.76
N ALA A 383 -14.59 -5.37 28.85
CA ALA A 383 -15.47 -6.40 29.42
C ALA A 383 -16.83 -5.83 29.85
N MET A 384 -16.83 -4.69 30.54
CA MET A 384 -18.06 -3.96 30.91
C MET A 384 -18.89 -3.58 29.68
N GLY A 385 -18.25 -3.11 28.62
CA GLY A 385 -18.91 -2.76 27.36
C GLY A 385 -19.56 -3.96 26.67
N LEU A 386 -18.88 -5.11 26.63
CA LEU A 386 -19.43 -6.35 26.08
C LEU A 386 -20.58 -6.90 26.94
N GLU A 387 -20.46 -6.84 28.27
CA GLU A 387 -21.55 -7.24 29.17
C GLU A 387 -22.79 -6.34 28.98
N ALA A 388 -22.59 -5.02 28.88
CA ALA A 388 -23.67 -4.07 28.63
C ALA A 388 -24.32 -4.26 27.25
N ALA A 389 -23.54 -4.66 26.23
CA ALA A 389 -24.07 -4.97 24.89
C ALA A 389 -25.00 -6.20 24.87
N GLY A 390 -25.06 -6.99 25.94
CA GLY A 390 -25.97 -8.11 26.11
C GLY A 390 -25.29 -9.48 26.08
N ALA A 391 -26.01 -10.49 26.57
CA ALA A 391 -25.49 -11.85 26.68
C ALA A 391 -25.05 -12.40 25.31
N GLY A 392 -23.77 -12.80 25.21
CA GLY A 392 -23.19 -13.38 24.00
C GLY A 392 -22.47 -12.39 23.07
N ALA A 393 -22.38 -11.11 23.41
CA ALA A 393 -21.52 -10.16 22.68
C ALA A 393 -20.05 -10.58 22.77
N ASP A 394 -19.34 -10.57 21.65
CA ASP A 394 -17.94 -11.00 21.54
C ASP A 394 -17.03 -9.84 21.12
N ALA A 395 -15.77 -9.86 21.52
CA ALA A 395 -14.78 -8.88 21.08
C ALA A 395 -14.56 -8.88 19.55
N ALA A 396 -14.81 -10.02 18.87
CA ALA A 396 -14.84 -10.12 17.42
C ALA A 396 -15.95 -9.24 16.80
N GLU A 397 -17.03 -9.05 17.57
CA GLU A 397 -18.18 -8.15 17.41
C GLU A 397 -17.78 -6.70 17.09
N VAL A 398 -16.72 -6.25 17.76
CA VAL A 398 -16.34 -4.83 17.83
C VAL A 398 -15.77 -4.39 16.49
N ALA A 399 -16.53 -3.56 15.78
CA ALA A 399 -16.16 -3.01 14.48
C ALA A 399 -15.47 -1.65 14.61
N PHE A 400 -15.83 -0.83 15.60
CA PHE A 400 -15.22 0.47 15.83
C PHE A 400 -15.03 0.77 17.32
N VAL A 401 -13.95 1.47 17.65
CA VAL A 401 -13.66 1.95 19.00
C VAL A 401 -13.38 3.46 18.98
N SER A 402 -14.09 4.22 19.81
CA SER A 402 -13.75 5.61 20.13
C SER A 402 -13.05 5.65 21.48
N LEU A 403 -11.80 6.13 21.52
CA LEU A 403 -11.03 6.30 22.75
C LEU A 403 -10.95 7.78 23.12
N TRP A 404 -11.51 8.12 24.28
CA TRP A 404 -11.33 9.43 24.88
C TRP A 404 -10.29 9.32 25.98
N LEU A 405 -9.16 9.99 25.79
CA LEU A 405 -8.05 9.98 26.72
C LEU A 405 -8.20 11.16 27.70
N PRO A 406 -7.92 10.96 29.00
CA PRO A 406 -7.76 12.08 29.92
C PRO A 406 -6.62 13.02 29.52
N ASN A 407 -5.54 12.44 28.97
CA ASN A 407 -4.34 13.15 28.56
C ASN A 407 -3.71 12.49 27.32
N MET A 408 -3.57 13.25 26.23
CA MET A 408 -3.00 12.78 24.97
C MET A 408 -1.52 12.39 25.08
N SER A 409 -0.79 12.82 26.12
CA SER A 409 0.57 12.34 26.35
C SER A 409 0.63 10.85 26.69
N ALA A 410 -0.48 10.25 27.15
CA ALA A 410 -0.58 8.83 27.46
C ALA A 410 -0.88 7.95 26.23
N TYR A 411 -0.98 8.53 25.02
CA TYR A 411 -1.35 7.80 23.79
C TYR A 411 -0.50 6.56 23.53
N GLY A 412 0.82 6.64 23.74
CA GLY A 412 1.73 5.50 23.58
C GLY A 412 1.46 4.36 24.58
N GLU A 413 1.18 4.70 25.84
CA GLU A 413 0.86 3.73 26.90
C GLU A 413 -0.50 3.07 26.64
N VAL A 414 -1.51 3.86 26.26
CA VAL A 414 -2.83 3.38 25.86
C VAL A 414 -2.72 2.42 24.67
N ASN A 415 -1.89 2.70 23.67
CA ASN A 415 -1.66 1.78 22.56
C ASN A 415 -1.06 0.44 23.02
N GLN A 416 -0.13 0.45 23.99
CA GLN A 416 0.44 -0.79 24.53
C GLN A 416 -0.60 -1.61 25.29
N ALA A 417 -1.46 -0.96 26.07
CA ALA A 417 -2.53 -1.62 26.81
C ALA A 417 -3.70 -2.08 25.92
N TYR A 418 -3.93 -1.38 24.80
CA TYR A 418 -4.96 -1.73 23.82
C TYR A 418 -4.60 -2.97 22.99
N ALA A 419 -3.32 -3.13 22.62
CA ALA A 419 -2.87 -4.22 21.76
C ALA A 419 -3.33 -5.63 22.21
N PRO A 420 -3.22 -6.05 23.48
CA PRO A 420 -3.64 -7.38 23.89
C PRO A 420 -5.16 -7.60 23.89
N LEU A 421 -5.99 -6.55 23.80
CA LEU A 421 -7.45 -6.65 23.97
C LEU A 421 -8.13 -7.52 22.92
N PHE A 422 -7.59 -7.54 21.70
CA PHE A 422 -8.22 -8.23 20.57
C PHE A 422 -7.48 -9.50 20.15
N VAL A 423 -6.31 -9.81 20.73
CA VAL A 423 -5.46 -10.95 20.32
C VAL A 423 -6.22 -12.28 20.26
N GLU A 424 -7.08 -12.56 21.25
CA GLU A 424 -7.89 -13.78 21.26
C GLU A 424 -8.92 -13.81 20.11
N SER A 425 -9.55 -12.68 19.81
CA SER A 425 -10.47 -12.58 18.67
C SER A 425 -9.74 -12.72 17.34
N GLN A 426 -8.51 -12.20 17.25
CA GLN A 426 -7.65 -12.33 16.08
C GLN A 426 -7.18 -13.75 15.84
N ALA A 427 -6.88 -14.49 16.91
CA ALA A 427 -6.57 -15.91 16.83
C ALA A 427 -7.75 -16.74 16.27
N ARG A 428 -8.99 -16.23 16.39
CA ARG A 428 -10.21 -16.80 15.79
C ARG A 428 -10.51 -16.25 14.38
N GLY A 429 -9.63 -15.43 13.82
CA GLY A 429 -9.78 -14.85 12.48
C GLY A 429 -10.52 -13.51 12.42
N ALA A 430 -10.85 -12.88 13.55
CA ALA A 430 -11.48 -11.55 13.55
C ALA A 430 -10.45 -10.44 13.28
N PRO A 431 -10.72 -9.47 12.38
CA PRO A 431 -9.79 -8.37 12.12
C PRO A 431 -9.78 -7.32 13.25
N TRP A 432 -8.69 -6.53 13.32
CA TRP A 432 -8.63 -5.34 14.18
C TRP A 432 -9.82 -4.39 13.91
N PRO A 433 -10.49 -3.85 14.95
CA PRO A 433 -11.47 -2.77 14.79
C PRO A 433 -10.83 -1.50 14.24
N ALA A 434 -11.65 -0.69 13.55
CA ALA A 434 -11.32 0.68 13.25
C ALA A 434 -11.35 1.51 14.54
N ARG A 435 -10.55 2.58 14.61
CA ARG A 435 -10.41 3.32 15.86
C ARG A 435 -10.21 4.80 15.62
N ALA A 436 -10.77 5.61 16.50
CA ALA A 436 -10.41 7.01 16.61
C ALA A 436 -10.08 7.36 18.07
N ALA A 437 -9.22 8.35 18.28
CA ALA A 437 -8.71 8.66 19.60
C ALA A 437 -8.52 10.16 19.79
N VAL A 438 -9.15 10.72 20.81
CA VAL A 438 -9.14 12.16 21.09
C VAL A 438 -8.93 12.42 22.58
N GLN A 439 -8.49 13.63 22.94
CA GLN A 439 -8.56 14.09 24.32
C GLN A 439 -9.79 14.98 24.49
N GLY A 440 -10.70 14.57 25.38
CA GLY A 440 -11.89 15.35 25.72
C GLY A 440 -11.55 16.69 26.37
N VAL A 441 -12.42 17.69 26.19
CA VAL A 441 -12.28 19.01 26.83
C VAL A 441 -12.51 18.96 28.35
N ASP A 442 -13.26 17.96 28.82
CA ASP A 442 -13.52 17.66 30.22
C ASP A 442 -12.38 16.88 30.90
N GLY A 443 -11.44 16.33 30.11
CA GLY A 443 -10.36 15.49 30.60
C GLY A 443 -10.83 14.13 31.15
N ALA A 444 -12.05 13.70 30.85
CA ALA A 444 -12.57 12.42 31.27
C ALA A 444 -12.14 11.31 30.30
N GLY A 445 -11.67 10.18 30.86
CA GLY A 445 -11.35 9.00 30.07
C GLY A 445 -12.59 8.16 29.82
N ARG A 446 -12.82 7.76 28.56
CA ARG A 446 -13.95 6.91 28.20
C ARG A 446 -13.67 6.03 26.98
N LEU A 447 -14.39 4.93 26.90
CA LEU A 447 -14.38 3.98 25.79
C LEU A 447 -15.79 3.90 25.20
N ASP A 448 -15.90 4.05 23.89
CA ASP A 448 -17.14 3.82 23.15
C ASP A 448 -16.92 2.70 22.12
N LEU A 449 -17.88 1.79 22.00
CA LEU A 449 -17.80 0.58 21.17
C LEU A 449 -18.97 0.54 20.19
N VAL A 450 -18.67 0.21 18.92
CA VAL A 450 -19.69 -0.19 17.94
C VAL A 450 -19.50 -1.66 17.63
N LEU A 451 -20.50 -2.47 18.00
CA LEU A 451 -20.56 -3.89 17.72
C LEU A 451 -21.46 -4.12 16.51
N VAL A 452 -20.92 -4.82 15.51
CA VAL A 452 -21.66 -5.20 14.30
C VAL A 452 -21.59 -6.72 14.16
N PRO A 453 -22.73 -7.43 14.33
CA PRO A 453 -22.76 -8.87 14.17
C PRO A 453 -22.35 -9.32 12.76
N GLY A 454 -21.75 -10.50 12.67
CA GLY A 454 -21.42 -11.16 11.41
C GLY A 454 -19.97 -10.99 10.95
N ALA A 455 -19.70 -11.38 9.71
CA ALA A 455 -18.35 -11.34 9.15
C ALA A 455 -17.91 -9.90 8.86
N ARG A 456 -16.66 -9.60 9.21
CA ARG A 456 -16.06 -8.29 9.02
C ARG A 456 -14.76 -8.42 8.25
N ARG A 457 -14.53 -7.47 7.36
CA ARG A 457 -13.23 -7.28 6.70
C ARG A 457 -12.65 -5.95 7.18
N ASN A 458 -11.37 -5.74 6.96
CA ASN A 458 -10.75 -4.46 7.29
C ASN A 458 -9.86 -3.95 6.16
N ILE A 459 -9.60 -2.66 6.21
CA ILE A 459 -8.48 -2.04 5.53
C ILE A 459 -7.44 -1.78 6.60
N HIS A 460 -6.29 -2.41 6.49
CA HIS A 460 -5.19 -2.23 7.44
C HIS A 460 -3.93 -1.84 6.67
N VAL A 461 -3.42 -0.65 6.92
CA VAL A 461 -2.20 -0.09 6.32
C VAL A 461 -1.16 -0.01 7.43
N GLN A 462 -0.13 -0.84 7.34
CA GLN A 462 0.95 -0.90 8.34
C GLN A 462 2.28 -0.41 7.76
N SER A 463 2.51 -0.63 6.46
CA SER A 463 3.66 -0.05 5.74
C SER A 463 3.46 1.43 5.44
N VAL A 464 4.59 2.13 5.43
CA VAL A 464 4.65 3.48 4.88
C VAL A 464 4.55 3.38 3.36
N SER A 465 3.55 4.04 2.78
CA SER A 465 3.22 3.97 1.36
C SER A 465 2.78 5.32 0.83
N ASN A 466 2.57 5.43 -0.48
CA ASN A 466 2.00 6.64 -1.09
C ASN A 466 0.47 6.69 -1.06
N TRP A 467 -0.19 5.58 -0.71
CA TRP A 467 -1.64 5.48 -0.74
C TRP A 467 -2.29 6.08 0.50
N ALA A 468 -2.19 5.44 1.65
CA ALA A 468 -2.83 5.91 2.89
C ALA A 468 -1.82 5.87 4.04
N PRO A 469 -1.95 6.75 5.04
CA PRO A 469 -1.03 6.75 6.16
C PRO A 469 -1.16 5.45 6.95
N ALA A 470 -0.02 4.91 7.38
CA ALA A 470 0.00 3.75 8.25
C ALA A 470 -0.70 4.05 9.58
N SER A 471 -1.30 3.03 10.21
CA SER A 471 -1.93 3.20 11.52
C SER A 471 -0.85 3.58 12.53
N ILE A 472 -1.08 4.63 13.31
CA ILE A 472 -0.14 5.05 14.37
C ILE A 472 -0.40 4.33 15.70
N GLY A 473 -1.05 3.16 15.65
CA GLY A 473 -1.41 2.33 16.78
C GLY A 473 -2.11 1.02 16.34
N PRO A 474 -2.48 0.15 17.29
CA PRO A 474 -3.07 -1.15 17.01
C PRO A 474 -4.56 -1.06 16.61
N TYR A 475 -4.82 -0.72 15.35
CA TYR A 475 -6.18 -0.61 14.79
C TYR A 475 -6.15 -0.62 13.24
N SER A 476 -7.29 -0.89 12.62
CA SER A 476 -7.45 -0.82 11.16
C SER A 476 -7.92 0.56 10.69
N GLN A 477 -7.56 0.97 9.46
CA GLN A 477 -8.01 2.21 8.83
C GLN A 477 -9.52 2.20 8.56
N ALA A 478 -10.09 1.03 8.30
CA ALA A 478 -11.52 0.86 8.21
C ALA A 478 -11.96 -0.55 8.59
N SER A 479 -13.15 -0.65 9.17
CA SER A 479 -13.91 -1.89 9.34
C SER A 479 -15.03 -1.92 8.31
N LEU A 480 -15.00 -2.91 7.42
CA LEU A 480 -15.99 -3.12 6.37
C LEU A 480 -16.97 -4.20 6.82
N THR A 481 -18.24 -3.85 6.93
CA THR A 481 -19.30 -4.75 7.43
C THR A 481 -20.52 -4.73 6.51
N ASP A 482 -21.48 -5.62 6.76
CA ASP A 482 -22.74 -5.59 6.02
C ASP A 482 -23.64 -4.40 6.39
N ALA A 483 -23.45 -3.81 7.59
CA ALA A 483 -24.24 -2.68 8.06
C ALA A 483 -23.61 -1.33 7.71
N ALA A 484 -22.31 -1.15 7.95
CA ALA A 484 -21.59 0.07 7.60
C ALA A 484 -20.08 -0.13 7.45
N ASP A 485 -19.48 0.70 6.59
CA ASP A 485 -18.04 0.89 6.53
C ASP A 485 -17.66 2.01 7.50
N LEU A 486 -16.90 1.65 8.54
CA LEU A 486 -16.50 2.52 9.63
C LEU A 486 -15.04 2.89 9.45
N VAL A 487 -14.75 4.14 9.09
CA VAL A 487 -13.40 4.64 8.83
C VAL A 487 -12.81 5.21 10.12
N ALA A 488 -11.61 4.76 10.48
CA ALA A 488 -10.83 5.24 11.62
C ALA A 488 -10.50 6.74 11.52
N GLY A 489 -10.11 7.34 12.65
CA GLY A 489 -9.67 8.72 12.70
C GLY A 489 -8.51 9.00 11.74
N GLN A 490 -8.74 9.89 10.77
CA GLN A 490 -7.75 10.38 9.84
C GLN A 490 -7.29 11.77 10.26
N ILE A 491 -6.11 11.85 10.86
CA ILE A 491 -5.35 13.10 10.99
C ILE A 491 -4.63 13.40 9.66
N GLY A 492 -4.19 14.65 9.50
CA GLY A 492 -3.57 15.17 8.27
C GLY A 492 -2.16 14.63 7.95
N LEU A 493 -1.91 13.33 8.13
CA LEU A 493 -0.63 12.70 7.81
C LEU A 493 -0.44 12.57 6.31
N VAL A 494 0.72 12.99 5.82
CA VAL A 494 1.21 12.67 4.47
C VAL A 494 1.68 11.20 4.48
N PRO A 495 1.09 10.30 3.67
CA PRO A 495 1.28 8.85 3.80
C PRO A 495 2.73 8.35 3.78
N TRP A 496 3.56 8.93 2.91
CA TRP A 496 4.93 8.45 2.71
C TRP A 496 5.96 9.07 3.66
N THR A 497 5.63 10.19 4.32
CA THR A 497 6.51 10.83 5.31
C THR A 497 6.06 10.57 6.74
N MET A 498 4.78 10.21 6.93
CA MET A 498 4.14 10.09 8.24
C MET A 498 4.26 11.37 9.10
N ALA A 499 4.41 12.53 8.45
CA ALA A 499 4.38 13.86 9.05
C ALA A 499 3.04 14.56 8.79
N LEU A 500 2.65 15.50 9.66
CA LEU A 500 1.47 16.33 9.44
C LEU A 500 1.70 17.24 8.21
N ALA A 501 0.64 17.41 7.42
CA ALA A 501 0.66 18.21 6.22
C ALA A 501 0.67 19.70 6.55
N GLY A 502 1.69 20.41 6.05
CA GLY A 502 1.80 21.86 6.15
C GLY A 502 1.84 22.40 7.59
N PRO A 503 1.92 23.74 7.75
CA PRO A 503 1.89 24.38 9.05
C PRO A 503 0.49 24.83 9.49
N THR A 504 -0.55 24.66 8.65
CA THR A 504 -1.90 25.17 8.91
C THR A 504 -2.93 24.06 9.10
N VAL A 505 -3.99 24.35 9.87
CA VAL A 505 -5.16 23.47 10.01
C VAL A 505 -5.82 23.15 8.66
N ASP A 506 -5.71 24.04 7.67
CA ASP A 506 -6.27 23.85 6.33
C ASP A 506 -5.52 22.74 5.58
N ASP A 507 -4.18 22.76 5.64
CA ASP A 507 -3.31 21.74 5.04
C ASP A 507 -3.60 20.37 5.65
N GLU A 508 -3.68 20.30 6.99
CA GLU A 508 -4.02 19.07 7.70
C GLU A 508 -5.44 18.58 7.35
N ALA A 509 -6.42 19.48 7.27
CA ALA A 509 -7.81 19.13 6.95
C ALA A 509 -7.95 18.59 5.51
N VAL A 510 -7.29 19.23 4.54
CA VAL A 510 -7.24 18.75 3.16
C VAL A 510 -6.58 17.37 3.09
N GLN A 511 -5.46 17.18 3.78
CA GLN A 511 -4.79 15.88 3.78
C GLN A 511 -5.62 14.81 4.49
N ALA A 512 -6.28 15.12 5.61
CA ALA A 512 -7.19 14.21 6.31
C ALA A 512 -8.36 13.78 5.40
N ALA A 513 -8.97 14.73 4.67
CA ALA A 513 -10.03 14.44 3.71
C ALA A 513 -9.53 13.54 2.56
N ARG A 514 -8.32 13.79 2.04
CA ARG A 514 -7.67 12.90 1.04
C ARG A 514 -7.46 11.49 1.60
N ASN A 515 -7.00 11.37 2.84
CA ASN A 515 -6.80 10.07 3.50
C ASN A 515 -8.13 9.31 3.63
N VAL A 516 -9.21 9.97 4.07
CA VAL A 516 -10.57 9.39 4.12
C VAL A 516 -11.00 8.92 2.73
N ALA A 517 -10.86 9.76 1.70
CA ALA A 517 -11.25 9.43 0.33
C ALA A 517 -10.51 8.19 -0.19
N ARG A 518 -9.20 8.08 0.09
CA ARG A 518 -8.38 6.95 -0.33
C ARG A 518 -8.77 5.65 0.37
N VAL A 519 -9.04 5.69 1.68
CA VAL A 519 -9.52 4.53 2.44
C VAL A 519 -10.89 4.08 1.93
N LEU A 520 -11.82 5.01 1.68
CA LEU A 520 -13.14 4.68 1.15
C LEU A 520 -13.10 4.14 -0.29
N ALA A 521 -12.17 4.59 -1.13
CA ALA A 521 -12.05 4.09 -2.51
C ALA A 521 -11.69 2.60 -2.61
N ASP A 522 -10.96 2.06 -1.62
CA ASP A 522 -10.56 0.65 -1.59
C ASP A 522 -11.56 -0.25 -0.85
N GLY A 523 -12.42 0.34 -0.01
CA GLY A 523 -13.54 -0.36 0.62
C GLY A 523 -14.53 -0.78 -0.45
N ARG A 524 -14.28 -1.92 -1.11
CA ARG A 524 -15.00 -2.45 -2.28
C ARG A 524 -16.52 -2.17 -2.20
N GLN A 525 -16.90 -1.05 -2.82
CA GLN A 525 -18.24 -0.55 -3.17
C GLN A 525 -19.41 -0.94 -2.25
N ARG A 526 -19.72 -0.09 -1.26
CA ARG A 526 -21.09 0.12 -0.73
C ARG A 526 -21.35 1.59 -0.31
N GLY A 527 -21.26 2.50 -1.29
CA GLY A 527 -21.90 3.83 -1.22
C GLY A 527 -21.00 5.00 -0.82
N ALA A 528 -21.47 6.20 -1.15
CA ALA A 528 -20.86 7.47 -0.77
C ALA A 528 -20.85 7.65 0.76
N PRO A 529 -19.91 8.42 1.34
CA PRO A 529 -19.94 8.73 2.76
C PRO A 529 -21.26 9.42 3.12
N VAL A 530 -21.94 8.89 4.13
CA VAL A 530 -23.26 9.38 4.56
C VAL A 530 -23.14 10.31 5.77
N GLY A 531 -22.02 10.25 6.48
CA GLY A 531 -21.62 11.36 7.33
C GLY A 531 -20.20 11.27 7.87
N ILE A 532 -19.74 12.42 8.34
CA ILE A 532 -18.35 12.71 8.67
C ILE A 532 -18.33 13.48 10.00
N VAL A 533 -17.59 12.96 10.97
CA VAL A 533 -17.25 13.70 12.19
C VAL A 533 -15.93 14.43 11.97
N VAL A 534 -15.92 15.71 12.33
CA VAL A 534 -14.73 16.57 12.26
C VAL A 534 -14.39 17.00 13.68
N CYS A 535 -13.34 16.40 14.23
CA CYS A 535 -12.78 16.74 15.52
C CYS A 535 -11.74 17.84 15.34
N ARG A 536 -11.87 18.96 16.07
CA ARG A 536 -10.97 20.12 15.96
C ARG A 536 -10.51 20.63 17.32
N THR A 537 -9.24 21.02 17.39
CA THR A 537 -8.64 21.70 18.55
C THR A 537 -8.95 23.20 18.56
N SER A 538 -8.71 23.89 19.67
CA SER A 538 -9.09 25.31 19.89
C SER A 538 -8.06 26.30 19.37
N GLU A 539 -6.86 25.83 19.01
CA GLU A 539 -5.72 26.69 18.73
C GLU A 539 -5.80 27.32 17.33
N GLN A 540 -6.59 26.76 16.40
CA GLN A 540 -6.71 27.27 15.03
C GLN A 540 -8.16 27.21 14.51
N ALA A 541 -8.64 28.31 13.93
CA ALA A 541 -9.99 28.41 13.41
C ALA A 541 -10.09 27.80 12.00
N LEU A 542 -10.94 26.78 11.83
CA LEU A 542 -11.35 26.25 10.53
C LEU A 542 -12.81 26.69 10.25
N PRO A 543 -13.04 27.73 9.42
CA PRO A 543 -14.38 28.25 9.16
C PRO A 543 -15.29 27.20 8.52
N HIS A 544 -16.56 27.17 8.93
CA HIS A 544 -17.55 26.21 8.42
C HIS A 544 -17.63 26.14 6.87
N PRO A 545 -17.60 27.25 6.11
CA PRO A 545 -17.62 27.18 4.65
C PRO A 545 -16.39 26.50 4.05
N LEU A 546 -15.21 26.71 4.65
CA LEU A 546 -13.98 26.07 4.20
C LEU A 546 -14.01 24.58 4.52
N LEU A 547 -14.46 24.21 5.71
CA LEU A 547 -14.63 22.81 6.10
C LEU A 547 -15.61 22.08 5.17
N GLN A 548 -16.74 22.69 4.81
CA GLN A 548 -17.67 22.10 3.84
C GLN A 548 -17.01 21.89 2.48
N ARG A 549 -16.22 22.85 1.99
CA ARG A 549 -15.48 22.70 0.74
C ARG A 549 -14.47 21.55 0.82
N ILE A 550 -13.76 21.42 1.93
CA ILE A 550 -12.80 20.33 2.15
C ILE A 550 -13.53 18.98 2.20
N VAL A 551 -14.63 18.88 2.94
CA VAL A 551 -15.43 17.64 2.97
C VAL A 551 -15.97 17.30 1.58
N SER A 552 -16.39 18.28 0.79
CA SER A 552 -16.87 18.05 -0.58
C SER A 552 -15.79 17.54 -1.54
N THR A 553 -14.50 17.59 -1.17
CA THR A 553 -13.45 16.94 -1.97
C THR A 553 -13.43 15.42 -1.80
N ILE A 554 -14.12 14.88 -0.79
CA ILE A 554 -14.29 13.44 -0.61
C ILE A 554 -15.36 12.98 -1.62
N PRO A 555 -15.04 12.05 -2.55
CA PRO A 555 -15.99 11.61 -3.56
C PRO A 555 -17.32 11.13 -2.97
N GLY A 556 -18.43 11.72 -3.43
CA GLY A 556 -19.79 11.40 -2.98
C GLY A 556 -20.23 12.06 -1.67
N ALA A 557 -19.38 12.86 -1.02
CA ALA A 557 -19.72 13.49 0.26
C ALA A 557 -20.65 14.72 0.15
N ASP A 558 -21.18 15.04 -1.02
CA ASP A 558 -22.04 16.21 -1.26
C ASP A 558 -23.26 16.26 -0.33
N MET A 559 -23.81 15.08 -0.03
CA MET A 559 -24.97 14.91 0.85
C MET A 559 -24.60 14.37 2.24
N ALA A 560 -23.31 14.22 2.54
CA ALA A 560 -22.84 13.70 3.80
C ALA A 560 -23.22 14.65 4.94
N ARG A 561 -23.75 14.09 6.04
CA ARG A 561 -23.98 14.88 7.26
C ARG A 561 -22.65 15.15 7.95
N VAL A 562 -22.31 16.42 8.15
CA VAL A 562 -21.07 16.83 8.82
C VAL A 562 -21.37 17.20 10.27
N VAL A 563 -20.75 16.50 11.21
CA VAL A 563 -20.83 16.77 12.65
C VAL A 563 -19.49 17.34 13.12
N GLN A 564 -19.51 18.53 13.73
CA GLN A 564 -18.28 19.12 14.29
C GLN A 564 -18.20 18.87 15.79
N ARG A 565 -17.01 18.52 16.25
CA ARG A 565 -16.71 18.24 17.66
C ARG A 565 -15.47 19.00 18.09
N HIS A 566 -15.56 19.60 19.27
CA HIS A 566 -14.45 20.31 19.86
C HIS A 566 -13.73 19.40 20.85
N VAL A 567 -12.41 19.26 20.67
CA VAL A 567 -11.56 18.40 21.48
C VAL A 567 -10.36 19.19 21.98
N ALA A 568 -9.76 18.77 23.09
CA ALA A 568 -8.61 19.46 23.67
C ALA A 568 -7.33 19.19 22.86
N ARG A 569 -7.07 17.94 22.49
CA ARG A 569 -5.87 17.51 21.75
C ARG A 569 -6.17 16.29 20.88
N LEU A 570 -5.36 16.12 19.84
CA LEU A 570 -5.37 14.97 18.93
C LEU A 570 -4.00 14.27 18.92
N PRO A 571 -3.91 13.02 18.47
CA PRO A 571 -2.65 12.31 18.31
C PRO A 571 -1.66 13.09 17.44
N LYS A 572 -0.36 12.93 17.71
CA LYS A 572 0.74 13.65 17.03
C LYS A 572 0.69 15.19 17.13
N GLY A 573 -0.23 15.75 17.90
CA GLY A 573 -0.44 17.20 17.98
C GLY A 573 -1.20 17.77 16.79
N ALA A 574 -1.95 16.95 16.06
CA ALA A 574 -2.77 17.39 14.94
C ALA A 574 -3.80 18.45 15.35
N ALA A 575 -4.14 19.35 14.44
CA ALA A 575 -5.17 20.35 14.62
C ALA A 575 -6.57 19.81 14.35
N VAL A 576 -6.69 18.82 13.45
CA VAL A 576 -7.95 18.26 12.95
C VAL A 576 -7.88 16.76 12.70
N GLU A 577 -8.98 16.06 12.98
CA GLU A 577 -9.18 14.65 12.65
C GLU A 577 -10.56 14.46 11.99
N LEU A 578 -10.61 13.68 10.91
CA LEU A 578 -11.85 13.29 10.24
C LEU A 578 -12.15 11.80 10.47
N VAL A 579 -13.39 11.49 10.84
CA VAL A 579 -13.93 10.12 10.96
C VAL A 579 -15.11 10.03 10.01
N ALA A 580 -15.20 8.95 9.23
CA ALA A 580 -16.25 8.80 8.23
C ALA A 580 -17.02 7.50 8.41
N VAL A 581 -18.31 7.56 8.07
CA VAL A 581 -19.19 6.40 7.95
C VAL A 581 -19.75 6.38 6.54
N ALA A 582 -19.58 5.27 5.83
CA ALA A 582 -20.17 5.03 4.52
C ALA A 582 -21.09 3.81 4.61
N SER A 583 -22.37 3.97 4.26
CA SER A 583 -23.36 2.90 4.00
C SER A 583 -24.80 3.45 3.98
N SER A 584 -25.69 2.70 3.35
CA SER A 584 -27.09 3.00 3.09
C SER A 584 -28.12 2.39 4.08
N THR A 585 -27.71 1.57 5.06
CA THR A 585 -28.67 0.85 5.94
C THR A 585 -28.82 1.43 7.35
N LEU A 586 -27.83 2.15 7.87
CA LEU A 586 -27.89 2.81 9.19
C LEU A 586 -28.12 4.31 9.05
N ASN A 587 -28.88 4.90 9.98
CA ASN A 587 -29.00 6.36 10.07
C ASN A 587 -27.63 6.95 10.45
N PRO A 588 -27.02 7.80 9.59
CA PRO A 588 -25.67 8.30 9.84
C PRO A 588 -25.60 9.11 11.12
N LEU A 589 -26.64 9.89 11.46
CA LEU A 589 -26.62 10.65 12.70
C LEU A 589 -26.56 9.75 13.92
N GLU A 590 -27.31 8.64 13.95
CA GLU A 590 -27.36 7.76 15.11
C GLU A 590 -26.03 7.04 15.36
N VAL A 591 -25.26 6.77 14.31
CA VAL A 591 -23.89 6.24 14.46
C VAL A 591 -22.93 7.38 14.83
N LEU A 592 -22.98 8.52 14.12
CA LEU A 592 -22.01 9.60 14.25
C LEU A 592 -22.14 10.43 15.54
N THR A 593 -23.37 10.70 16.03
CA THR A 593 -23.58 11.40 17.31
C THR A 593 -23.29 10.54 18.52
N THR A 594 -23.19 9.23 18.31
CA THR A 594 -22.96 8.25 19.37
C THR A 594 -21.47 7.87 19.45
N LEU A 595 -20.72 8.02 18.34
CA LEU A 595 -19.26 7.90 18.31
C LEU A 595 -18.50 9.08 18.92
N TYR A 596 -19.13 10.27 18.96
CA TYR A 596 -18.57 11.52 19.49
C TYR A 596 -19.63 12.49 20.00
#